data_AF-A0A7T8GPC2-F1
#
_entry.id   AF-A0A7T8GPC2-F1
#
_cell.length_a   1.000
_cell.length_b   1.000
_cell.length_c   1.000
_cell.angle_alpha   90.00
_cell.angle_beta   90.00
_cell.angle_gamma   90.00
#
_symmetry.space_group_name_H-M   'P 1'
#
loop_
_entity.id
_entity.type
_entity.pdbx_description
1 polymer ?
#
loop_
_entity_poly.entity_id
_entity_poly.type
_entity_poly.pdbx_seq_one_letter_code
_entity_poly.pdbx_strand_id
1 'polypeptide(L)'
;SFIRKLDPGREWTHEENSIKILDKLIENNGLWPFFKEQGLTEKDLIFIKEAIGGPMGASDNKTEEQNKYLGRGPEKYFLYEIVANKKTGMYVINM
;
A
#
# COMPACT_ATOMS: atom_id res chain seq x y z
N SER A 1 -4.48 -18.66 -3.15
CA SER A 1 -3.94 -18.48 -1.79
C SER A 1 -4.34 -19.63 -0.89
N PHE A 2 -3.43 -20.13 -0.04
CA PHE A 2 -3.69 -21.14 0.99
C PHE A 2 -4.76 -20.68 1.99
N ILE A 3 -4.75 -19.39 2.36
CA ILE A 3 -5.72 -18.80 3.30
C ILE A 3 -7.16 -18.93 2.80
N ARG A 4 -7.41 -18.70 1.51
CA ARG A 4 -8.76 -18.84 0.90
C ARG A 4 -9.29 -20.28 0.96
N LYS A 5 -8.40 -21.28 1.01
CA LYS A 5 -8.79 -22.69 1.16
C LYS A 5 -9.16 -23.03 2.61
N LEU A 6 -8.58 -22.33 3.59
CA LEU A 6 -8.86 -22.53 5.01
C LEU A 6 -10.06 -21.72 5.51
N ASP A 7 -10.29 -20.53 4.93
CA ASP A 7 -11.40 -19.65 5.27
C ASP A 7 -11.95 -19.01 3.99
N PRO A 8 -12.91 -19.67 3.31
CA PRO A 8 -13.46 -19.20 2.04
C PRO A 8 -14.21 -17.87 2.14
N GLY A 9 -14.69 -17.51 3.33
CA GLY A 9 -15.46 -16.29 3.58
C GLY A 9 -14.59 -15.07 3.90
N ARG A 10 -13.29 -15.27 4.13
CA ARG A 10 -12.35 -14.18 4.40
C ARG A 10 -11.77 -13.64 3.10
N GLU A 11 -12.10 -12.40 2.79
CA GLU A 11 -11.33 -11.62 1.83
C GLU A 11 -9.97 -11.31 2.45
N TRP A 12 -8.95 -12.06 2.02
CA TRP A 12 -7.57 -11.89 2.43
C TRP A 12 -6.71 -11.69 1.19
N THR A 13 -5.95 -10.59 1.18
CA THR A 13 -4.93 -10.30 0.18
C THR A 13 -3.57 -10.17 0.87
N HIS A 14 -2.50 -10.46 0.15
CA HIS A 14 -1.16 -10.38 0.72
C HIS A 14 -0.80 -8.90 0.97
N GLU A 15 -1.28 -8.01 0.11
CA GLU A 15 -1.06 -6.56 0.16
C GLU A 15 -1.69 -5.92 1.41
N GLU A 16 -2.95 -6.23 1.72
CA GLU A 16 -3.61 -5.72 2.94
C GLU A 16 -2.88 -6.17 4.21
N ASN A 17 -2.36 -7.40 4.20
CA ASN A 17 -1.62 -7.91 5.34
C ASN A 17 -0.23 -7.25 5.46
N SER A 18 0.45 -6.99 4.34
CA SER A 18 1.71 -6.23 4.31
C SER A 18 1.54 -4.82 4.90
N ILE A 19 0.43 -4.13 4.59
CA ILE A 19 0.11 -2.82 5.19
C ILE A 19 -0.08 -2.93 6.71
N LYS A 20 -0.84 -3.93 7.18
CA LYS A 20 -1.04 -4.16 8.62
C LYS A 20 0.26 -4.48 9.37
N ILE A 21 1.16 -5.22 8.72
CA ILE A 21 2.48 -5.52 9.28
C ILE A 21 3.33 -4.26 9.35
N LEU A 22 3.32 -3.42 8.30
CA LEU A 22 4.02 -2.13 8.31
C LEU A 22 3.56 -1.26 9.49
N ASP A 23 2.26 -1.14 9.71
CA ASP A 23 1.71 -0.37 10.84
C ASP A 23 2.20 -0.89 12.19
N LYS A 24 2.14 -2.21 12.40
CA LYS A 24 2.66 -2.83 13.63
C LYS A 24 4.16 -2.65 13.81
N LEU A 25 4.94 -2.68 12.73
CA LEU A 25 6.39 -2.45 12.80
C LEU A 25 6.70 -1.01 13.22
N ILE A 26 5.96 -0.03 12.71
CA ILE A 26 6.14 1.37 13.07
C ILE A 26 5.74 1.60 14.54
N GLU A 27 4.60 1.07 14.96
CA GLU A 27 4.06 1.25 16.30
C GLU A 27 4.93 0.54 17.36
N ASN A 28 5.16 -0.77 17.20
CA ASN A 28 5.83 -1.58 18.22
C ASN A 28 7.29 -1.18 18.44
N ASN A 29 7.95 -0.64 17.42
CA ASN A 29 9.34 -0.21 17.50
C ASN A 29 9.48 1.32 17.65
N GLY A 30 8.37 2.06 17.73
CA GLY A 30 8.39 3.51 17.87
C GLY A 30 9.20 4.20 16.76
N LEU A 31 9.04 3.78 15.50
CA LEU A 31 9.87 4.27 14.37
C LEU A 31 9.44 5.65 13.86
N TRP A 32 8.23 6.08 14.17
CA TRP A 32 7.68 7.33 13.61
C TRP A 32 8.48 8.60 13.96
N PRO A 33 8.98 8.79 15.19
CA PRO A 33 9.91 9.88 15.50
C PRO A 33 11.16 9.87 14.60
N PHE A 34 11.79 8.72 14.42
CA PHE A 34 12.98 8.59 13.55
C PHE A 34 12.67 8.91 12.09
N PHE A 35 11.54 8.45 11.57
CA PHE A 35 11.11 8.80 10.21
C PHE A 35 10.91 10.31 10.03
N LYS A 36 10.29 10.98 11.01
CA LYS A 36 10.14 12.44 10.99
C LYS A 36 11.48 13.17 11.02
N GLU A 37 12.45 12.69 11.80
CA GLU A 37 13.81 13.24 11.81
C GLU A 37 14.52 13.11 10.45
N GLN A 38 14.23 12.05 9.70
CA GLN A 38 14.71 11.86 8.33
C GLN A 38 13.87 12.61 7.28
N GLY A 39 12.90 13.42 7.70
CA GLY A 39 12.07 14.24 6.82
C GLY A 39 10.86 13.52 6.20
N LEU A 40 10.53 12.32 6.66
CA LEU A 40 9.31 11.64 6.22
C LEU A 40 8.09 12.27 6.88
N THR A 41 7.04 12.41 6.09
CA THR A 41 5.75 12.98 6.45
C THR A 41 4.66 11.91 6.42
N GLU A 42 3.50 12.20 7.01
CA GLU A 42 2.34 11.28 6.94
C GLU A 42 1.94 10.98 5.50
N LYS A 43 2.14 11.93 4.59
CA LYS A 43 1.90 11.77 3.15
C LYS A 43 2.83 10.73 2.52
N ASP A 44 4.04 10.55 3.06
CA ASP A 44 4.98 9.51 2.61
C ASP A 44 4.56 8.13 3.11
N LEU A 45 4.03 8.05 4.32
CA LEU A 45 3.46 6.80 4.82
C LEU A 45 2.22 6.37 4.01
N ILE A 46 1.35 7.32 3.65
CA ILE A 46 0.21 7.07 2.75
C ILE A 46 0.73 6.56 1.40
N PHE A 47 1.71 7.24 0.82
CA PHE A 47 2.34 6.83 -0.44
C PHE A 47 2.88 5.39 -0.39
N ILE A 48 3.59 5.01 0.69
CA ILE A 48 4.14 3.65 0.84
C ILE A 48 3.02 2.61 0.91
N LYS A 49 1.96 2.86 1.69
CA LYS A 49 0.80 1.95 1.78
C LYS A 49 0.10 1.82 0.43
N GLU A 50 -0.05 2.92 -0.28
CA GLU A 50 -0.66 2.94 -1.62
C GLU A 50 0.21 2.23 -2.66
N ALA A 51 1.53 2.31 -2.55
CA ALA A 51 2.45 1.60 -3.42
C ALA A 51 2.41 0.08 -3.22
N ILE A 52 2.01 -0.39 -2.03
CA ILE A 52 1.81 -1.82 -1.71
C ILE A 52 0.41 -2.27 -2.15
N GLY A 53 -0.63 -1.54 -1.74
CA GLY A 53 -2.03 -1.97 -1.87
C GLY A 53 -2.78 -1.45 -3.10
N GLY A 54 -2.28 -0.40 -3.74
CA GLY A 54 -3.07 0.46 -4.61
C GLY A 54 -3.77 1.58 -3.82
N PRO A 55 -4.64 2.38 -4.47
CA PRO A 55 -5.29 3.51 -3.82
C PRO A 55 -6.09 3.04 -2.60
N MET A 56 -5.94 3.72 -1.47
CA MET A 56 -6.53 3.25 -0.21
C MET A 56 -8.06 3.19 -0.30
N GLY A 57 -8.60 1.97 -0.13
CA GLY A 57 -10.04 1.74 -0.21
C GLY A 57 -10.58 1.73 -1.64
N ALA A 58 -9.73 1.57 -2.67
CA ALA A 58 -10.20 1.39 -4.03
C ALA A 58 -11.11 0.16 -4.13
N SER A 59 -12.22 0.30 -4.87
CA SER A 59 -13.16 -0.77 -5.14
C SER A 59 -13.84 -0.47 -6.47
N ASP A 60 -14.25 -1.52 -7.19
CA ASP A 60 -15.00 -1.42 -8.45
C ASP A 60 -16.30 -0.61 -8.30
N ASN A 61 -16.81 -0.47 -7.07
CA ASN A 61 -18.03 0.27 -6.74
C ASN A 61 -17.82 1.76 -6.40
N LYS A 62 -16.58 2.26 -6.50
CA LYS A 62 -16.22 3.64 -6.12
C LYS A 62 -15.93 4.52 -7.33
N THR A 63 -16.16 5.82 -7.18
CA THR A 63 -15.92 6.81 -8.25
C THR A 63 -14.42 6.95 -8.55
N GLU A 64 -14.06 7.48 -9.73
CA GLU A 64 -12.66 7.77 -10.08
C GLU A 64 -11.97 8.67 -9.04
N GLU A 65 -12.70 9.62 -8.46
CA GLU A 65 -12.20 10.50 -7.41
C GLU A 65 -11.90 9.74 -6.12
N GLN A 66 -12.71 8.74 -5.78
CA GLN A 66 -12.50 7.86 -4.62
C GLN A 66 -11.39 6.81 -4.86
N ASN A 67 -11.04 6.53 -6.11
CA ASN A 67 -9.93 5.65 -6.49
C ASN A 67 -8.62 6.42 -6.74
N LYS A 68 -8.54 7.70 -6.33
CA LYS A 68 -7.36 8.54 -6.53
C LYS A 68 -6.29 8.26 -5.47
N TYR A 69 -5.04 8.21 -5.91
CA TYR A 69 -3.88 8.18 -5.02
C TYR A 69 -3.73 9.51 -4.25
N LEU A 70 -3.53 9.43 -2.95
CA LEU A 70 -3.45 10.58 -2.04
C LEU A 70 -2.01 10.90 -1.64
N GLY A 71 -1.12 9.91 -1.63
CA GLY A 71 0.27 10.06 -1.24
C GLY A 71 1.09 10.90 -2.23
N ARG A 72 0.78 10.81 -3.53
CA ARG A 72 1.46 11.52 -4.63
C ARG A 72 0.44 11.90 -5.70
N GLY A 73 0.57 13.11 -6.25
CA GLY A 73 -0.30 13.58 -7.32
C GLY A 73 0.01 12.95 -8.68
N PRO A 74 -0.84 13.20 -9.69
CA PRO A 74 -0.71 12.64 -11.05
C PRO A 74 0.67 12.83 -11.68
N GLU A 75 1.35 13.93 -11.37
CA GLU A 75 2.70 14.25 -11.85
C GLU A 75 3.77 13.25 -11.37
N LYS A 76 3.44 12.43 -10.38
CA LYS A 76 4.34 11.45 -9.74
C LYS A 76 3.77 10.03 -9.76
N TYR A 77 2.74 9.75 -10.55
CA TYR A 77 2.12 8.41 -10.57
C TYR A 77 3.06 7.29 -11.04
N PHE A 78 4.06 7.63 -11.85
CA PHE A 78 5.10 6.67 -12.26
C PHE A 78 5.82 6.01 -11.06
N LEU A 79 5.83 6.66 -9.89
CA LEU A 79 6.44 6.09 -8.68
C LEU A 79 5.68 4.86 -8.15
N TYR A 80 4.36 4.78 -8.34
CA TYR A 80 3.57 3.60 -7.94
C TYR A 80 3.87 2.39 -8.83
N GLU A 81 4.26 2.61 -10.08
CA GLU A 81 4.60 1.55 -11.02
C GLU A 81 5.98 0.91 -10.73
N ILE A 82 6.78 1.49 -9.83
CA ILE A 82 8.09 0.94 -9.42
C ILE A 82 7.92 -0.20 -8.40
N VAL A 83 7.03 -0.03 -7.43
CA VAL A 83 6.87 -0.93 -6.28
C VAL A 83 5.95 -2.11 -6.60
N ALA A 84 4.80 -1.83 -7.23
CA ALA A 84 3.81 -2.86 -7.57
C ALA A 84 3.17 -2.57 -8.93
N ASN A 85 3.87 -2.92 -10.02
CA ASN A 85 3.31 -2.80 -11.36
C ASN A 85 2.29 -3.92 -11.64
N LYS A 86 1.01 -3.66 -11.37
CA LYS A 86 -0.08 -4.60 -11.67
C LYS A 86 -0.38 -4.74 -13.18
N LYS A 87 0.14 -3.86 -14.06
CA LYS A 87 -0.18 -3.85 -15.50
C LYS A 87 0.68 -4.81 -16.33
N THR A 88 1.95 -5.00 -15.97
CA THR A 88 2.89 -5.80 -16.78
C THR A 88 3.43 -7.03 -16.07
N GLY A 89 3.24 -7.14 -14.75
CA GLY A 89 3.81 -8.25 -13.95
C GLY A 89 5.34 -8.18 -13.80
N MET A 90 5.99 -7.12 -14.29
CA MET A 90 7.42 -6.86 -14.08
C MET A 90 7.58 -5.84 -12.95
N TYR A 91 7.87 -6.32 -11.75
CA TYR A 91 8.13 -5.52 -10.56
C TYR A 91 9.42 -6.00 -9.88
N VAL A 92 10.12 -5.10 -9.19
CA VAL A 92 11.36 -5.41 -8.46
C VAL A 92 11.08 -6.23 -7.18
N ILE A 93 9.84 -6.22 -6.70
CA ILE A 93 9.40 -6.88 -5.47
C ILE A 93 8.46 -8.04 -5.83
N ASN A 94 8.99 -9.26 -5.87
CA ASN A 94 8.17 -10.47 -5.94
C ASN A 94 7.65 -10.76 -4.53
N MET A 95 6.33 -10.60 -4.28
CA MET A 95 5.68 -10.99 -3.01
C MET A 95 4.97 -12.34 -3.13
#